data_AF-A0A2H5YB78-F1
#
_entry.id   AF-A0A2H5YB78-F1
#
_cell.length_a   1.000
_cell.length_b   1.000
_cell.length_c   1.000
_cell.angle_alpha   90.00
_cell.angle_beta   90.00
_cell.angle_gamma   90.00
#
_symmetry.space_group_name_H-M   'P 1'
#
loop_
_entity.id
_entity.type
_entity.pdbx_description
1 polymer ?
#
loop_
_entity_poly.entity_id
_entity_poly.type
_entity_poly.pdbx_seq_one_letter_code
_entity_poly.pdbx_strand_id
1 'polypeptide(L)'
;MDDAEFLRRLQERIERSTGEAIELVVDYDHPGRVAVDLESPRPKVIVGSDALKYPGLARMFMQYAILALRQRRPVEEQEFLLYLRRN
;
A
#
# COMPACT_ATOMS: atom_id res chain seq x y z
N MET A 1 7.22 12.28 -14.38
CA MET A 1 6.29 12.32 -13.23
C MET A 1 7.16 12.39 -12.01
N ASP A 2 6.93 13.37 -11.14
CA ASP A 2 7.70 13.51 -9.90
C ASP A 2 7.29 12.41 -8.91
N ASP A 3 8.24 11.87 -8.14
CA ASP A 3 7.99 10.81 -7.15
C ASP A 3 6.96 11.28 -6.11
N ALA A 4 6.97 12.56 -5.76
CA ALA A 4 5.98 13.16 -4.87
C ALA A 4 4.56 13.15 -5.47
N GLU A 5 4.42 13.43 -6.78
CA GLU A 5 3.12 13.39 -7.46
C GLU A 5 2.59 11.95 -7.54
N PHE A 6 3.48 11.00 -7.80
CA PHE A 6 3.17 9.58 -7.81
C PHE A 6 2.67 9.09 -6.45
N LEU A 7 3.43 9.37 -5.39
CA LEU A 7 3.07 8.98 -4.03
C LEU A 7 1.76 9.61 -3.59
N ARG A 8 1.52 10.88 -3.92
CA ARG A 8 0.23 11.54 -3.65
C ARG A 8 -0.93 10.81 -4.34
N ARG A 9 -0.79 10.47 -5.62
CA ARG A 9 -1.84 9.73 -6.36
C ARG A 9 -2.06 8.32 -5.81
N LEU A 10 -0.99 7.66 -5.38
CA LEU A 10 -1.04 6.34 -4.75
C LEU A 10 -1.83 6.41 -3.44
N GLN A 11 -1.49 7.37 -2.57
CA GLN A 11 -2.19 7.62 -1.32
C GLN A 11 -3.67 7.90 -1.55
N GLU A 12 -4.00 8.87 -2.41
CA GLU A 12 -5.40 9.23 -2.70
C GLU A 12 -6.21 8.04 -3.21
N ARG A 13 -5.58 7.14 -3.97
CA ARG A 13 -6.26 5.96 -4.50
C ARG A 13 -6.54 4.93 -3.41
N ILE A 14 -5.61 4.74 -2.48
CA ILE A 14 -5.82 3.88 -1.31
C ILE A 14 -6.96 4.46 -0.47
N GLU A 15 -6.88 5.75 -0.11
CA GLU A 15 -7.89 6.42 0.72
C GLU A 15 -9.29 6.38 0.09
N ARG A 16 -9.40 6.63 -1.23
CA ARG A 16 -10.68 6.50 -1.97
C ARG A 16 -11.23 5.07 -1.98
N SER A 17 -10.35 4.06 -1.99
CA SER A 17 -10.75 2.64 -2.05
C SER A 17 -11.15 2.07 -0.69
N THR A 18 -10.66 2.66 0.40
CA THR A 18 -10.89 2.21 1.78
C THR A 18 -11.89 3.09 2.52
N GLY A 19 -12.08 4.34 2.09
CA GLY A 19 -12.90 5.32 2.80
C GLY A 19 -12.23 5.86 4.08
N GLU A 20 -10.92 5.64 4.24
CA GLU A 20 -10.15 6.01 5.43
C GLU A 20 -8.89 6.75 5.02
N ALA A 21 -8.56 7.82 5.76
CA ALA A 21 -7.34 8.58 5.55
C ALA A 21 -6.12 7.80 6.05
N ILE A 22 -5.01 7.81 5.31
CA ILE A 22 -3.79 7.06 5.65
C ILE A 22 -2.55 7.93 5.62
N GLU A 23 -1.52 7.56 6.37
CA GLU A 23 -0.16 8.08 6.19
C GLU A 23 0.59 7.17 5.23
N LEU A 24 1.14 7.70 4.14
CA LEU A 24 1.97 6.94 3.20
C LEU A 24 3.44 7.28 3.40
N VAL A 25 4.28 6.27 3.65
CA VAL A 25 5.73 6.43 3.86
C VAL A 25 6.51 5.52 2.94
N VAL A 26 7.61 6.05 2.39
CA VAL A 26 8.56 5.26 1.60
C VAL A 26 9.69 4.74 2.48
N ASP A 27 9.90 3.43 2.46
CA ASP A 27 11.03 2.76 3.09
C ASP A 27 12.16 2.61 2.06
N TYR A 28 13.22 3.39 2.23
CA TYR A 28 14.40 3.35 1.37
C TYR A 28 15.37 2.22 1.76
N ASP A 29 15.30 1.73 3.00
CA ASP A 29 16.17 0.67 3.52
C ASP A 29 15.68 -0.72 3.08
N HIS A 30 14.37 -0.88 2.84
CA HIS A 30 13.75 -2.11 2.36
C HIS A 30 12.96 -1.89 1.05
N PRO A 31 13.64 -1.80 -0.11
CA PRO A 31 13.02 -1.41 -1.38
C PRO A 31 11.83 -2.28 -1.83
N GLY A 32 11.86 -3.58 -1.55
CA GLY A 32 10.81 -4.53 -1.95
C GLY A 32 9.71 -4.79 -0.92
N ARG A 33 9.68 -4.06 0.20
CA ARG A 33 8.76 -4.33 1.31
C ARG A 33 7.43 -3.57 1.16
N VAL A 34 6.35 -4.15 1.65
CA VAL A 34 5.10 -3.43 1.96
C VAL A 34 4.63 -3.82 3.35
N ALA A 35 4.11 -2.84 4.10
CA ALA A 35 3.50 -3.07 5.40
C ALA A 35 2.37 -2.08 5.65
N VAL A 36 1.43 -2.46 6.51
CA VAL A 36 0.38 -1.56 7.02
C VAL A 36 0.39 -1.65 8.53
N ASP A 37 0.64 -0.51 9.18
CA ASP A 37 0.44 -0.33 10.61
C ASP A 37 -0.98 0.21 10.84
N LEU A 38 -1.75 -0.56 11.60
CA LEU A 38 -3.15 -0.28 11.95
C LEU A 38 -3.32 0.18 13.40
N GLU A 39 -2.25 0.18 14.19
CA GLU A 39 -2.27 0.56 15.61
C GLU A 39 -2.17 2.08 15.78
N SER A 40 -1.60 2.77 14.79
CA SER A 40 -1.53 4.21 14.74
C SER A 40 -2.94 4.85 14.62
N PRO A 41 -3.19 6.04 15.23
CA PRO A 41 -4.47 6.75 15.13
C PRO A 41 -4.93 7.03 13.69
N ARG A 42 -3.96 7.14 12.78
CA ARG A 42 -4.15 7.11 11.33
C ARG A 42 -3.36 5.91 10.80
N PRO A 43 -3.99 4.97 10.07
CA PRO A 43 -3.25 3.83 9.53
C PRO A 43 -2.09 4.29 8.66
N LYS A 44 -0.95 3.63 8.84
CA LYS A 44 0.29 3.96 8.13
C LYS A 44 0.61 2.87 7.12
N VAL A 45 0.66 3.24 5.86
CA VAL A 45 1.06 2.37 4.76
C VAL A 45 2.53 2.65 4.44
N ILE A 46 3.36 1.62 4.57
CA ILE A 46 4.79 1.67 4.31
C ILE A 46 5.03 0.93 3.01
N VAL A 47 5.61 1.62 2.03
CA VAL A 47 5.97 1.05 0.72
C VAL A 47 7.47 1.18 0.50
N GLY A 48 8.10 0.11 0.04
CA GLY A 48 9.51 0.15 -0.29
C GLY A 48 9.79 0.99 -1.54
N SER A 49 10.98 1.56 -1.62
CA SER A 49 11.39 2.46 -2.71
C SER A 49 11.33 1.85 -4.13
N ASP A 50 11.26 0.53 -4.28
CA ASP A 50 11.05 -0.11 -5.58
C ASP A 50 9.67 0.23 -6.17
N ALA A 51 8.69 0.62 -5.34
CA ALA A 51 7.41 1.13 -5.82
C ALA A 51 7.55 2.37 -6.72
N LEU A 52 8.59 3.18 -6.53
CA LEU A 52 8.85 4.38 -7.36
C LEU A 52 9.41 4.00 -8.73
N LYS A 53 10.14 2.88 -8.81
CA LYS A 53 10.83 2.41 -10.02
C LYS A 53 9.98 1.46 -10.86
N TYR A 54 9.16 0.63 -10.21
CA TYR A 54 8.42 -0.45 -10.84
C TYR A 54 6.90 -0.27 -10.65
N PRO A 55 6.19 0.24 -11.67
CA PRO A 55 4.74 0.49 -11.57
C PRO A 55 3.90 -0.74 -11.22
N GLY A 56 4.32 -1.93 -11.67
CA GLY A 56 3.66 -3.19 -11.33
C GLY A 56 3.73 -3.50 -9.84
N LEU A 57 4.89 -3.23 -9.21
CA LEU A 57 5.09 -3.43 -7.78
C LEU A 57 4.27 -2.44 -6.95
N ALA A 58 4.23 -1.17 -7.36
CA ALA A 58 3.38 -0.18 -6.70
C ALA A 58 1.90 -0.53 -6.76
N ARG A 59 1.42 -1.05 -7.91
CA ARG A 59 0.06 -1.55 -8.03
C ARG A 59 -0.19 -2.69 -7.06
N MET A 60 0.76 -3.62 -6.92
CA MET A 60 0.66 -4.73 -5.98
C MET A 60 0.61 -4.23 -4.53
N PHE A 61 1.51 -3.33 -4.13
CA PHE A 61 1.53 -2.74 -2.79
C PHE A 61 0.24 -2.00 -2.46
N MET A 62 -0.30 -1.26 -3.43
CA MET A 62 -1.60 -0.61 -3.29
C MET A 62 -2.72 -1.61 -3.01
N GLN A 63 -2.76 -2.71 -3.76
CA GLN A 63 -3.77 -3.75 -3.57
C GLN A 63 -3.64 -4.41 -2.19
N TYR A 64 -2.41 -4.68 -1.75
CA TYR A 64 -2.13 -5.21 -0.43
C TYR A 64 -2.63 -4.27 0.66
N ALA A 65 -2.28 -2.98 0.55
CA ALA A 65 -2.68 -1.96 1.52
C ALA A 65 -4.21 -1.82 1.61
N ILE A 66 -4.90 -1.76 0.46
CA ILE A 66 -6.36 -1.68 0.42
C ILE A 66 -6.99 -2.89 1.13
N LEU A 67 -6.47 -4.09 0.89
CA LEU A 67 -7.00 -5.30 1.50
C LEU A 67 -6.77 -5.32 3.02
N ALA A 68 -5.56 -4.99 3.48
CA ALA A 68 -5.24 -4.93 4.91
C ALA A 68 -6.11 -3.91 5.66
N LEU A 69 -6.28 -2.72 5.07
CA LEU A 69 -7.11 -1.65 5.62
C LEU A 69 -8.59 -2.08 5.69
N ARG A 70 -9.13 -2.69 4.62
CA ARG A 70 -10.52 -3.18 4.61
C ARG A 70 -10.78 -4.27 5.64
N GLN A 71 -9.77 -5.09 5.93
CA GLN A 71 -9.91 -6.19 6.89
C GLN A 71 -9.53 -5.83 8.31
N ARG A 72 -8.95 -4.65 8.53
CA ARG A 72 -8.45 -4.20 9.84
C ARG A 72 -7.47 -5.22 10.45
N ARG A 73 -6.69 -5.90 9.62
CA ARG A 73 -5.63 -6.82 10.05
C ARG A 73 -4.54 -6.97 8.98
N PRO A 74 -3.34 -7.42 9.35
CA PRO A 74 -2.36 -7.89 8.39
C PRO A 74 -2.94 -8.97 7.47
N VAL A 75 -2.54 -8.92 6.20
CA VAL A 75 -2.95 -9.89 5.20
C VAL A 75 -1.85 -10.93 5.03
N GLU A 76 -2.24 -12.20 5.15
CA GLU A 76 -1.39 -13.35 4.89
C GLU A 76 -1.13 -13.50 3.39
N GLU A 77 0.04 -14.03 3.02
CA GLU A 77 0.45 -14.15 1.61
C GLU A 77 -0.58 -14.90 0.76
N GLN A 78 -1.10 -16.02 1.26
CA GLN A 78 -2.07 -16.85 0.53
C GLN A 78 -3.37 -16.10 0.25
N GLU A 79 -3.83 -15.29 1.21
CA GLU A 79 -5.02 -14.47 1.09
C GLU A 79 -4.81 -13.36 0.06
N PHE A 80 -3.63 -12.76 0.05
CA PHE A 80 -3.28 -11.75 -0.93
C PHE A 80 -3.21 -12.33 -2.35
N LEU A 81 -2.65 -13.53 -2.52
CA LEU A 81 -2.63 -14.23 -3.81
C LEU A 81 -4.05 -14.54 -4.32
N LEU A 82 -4.96 -14.96 -3.43
CA LEU A 82 -6.36 -15.16 -3.79
C LEU A 82 -7.05 -13.86 -4.21
N TYR A 83 -6.74 -12.75 -3.53
CA TYR A 83 -7.27 -11.44 -3.87
C TYR A 83 -6.77 -10.94 -5.25
N LEU A 84 -5.50 -11.16 -5.57
CA LEU A 84 -4.91 -10.81 -6.87
C LEU A 84 -5.52 -11.60 -8.04
N ARG A 85 -6.00 -12.84 -7.82
CA ARG A 85 -6.65 -13.64 -8.88
C ARG A 85 -8.06 -13.16 -9.21
N ARG A 86 -8.68 -12.37 -8.34
CA ARG A 86 -10.07 -11.91 -8.45
C ARG A 86 -10.21 -10.48 -9.02
N ASN A 87 -9.10 -9.74 -9.13
CA ASN A 87 -9.04 -8.33 -9.56
C ASN A 87 -8.03 -8.13 -10.70
#